data_AF-A0A7V3A6Y3-F1
#
_entry.id   AF-A0A7V3A6Y3-F1
#
_cell.length_a   1.000
_cell.length_b   1.000
_cell.length_c   1.000
_cell.angle_alpha   90.00
_cell.angle_beta   90.00
_cell.angle_gamma   90.00
#
_symmetry.space_group_name_H-M   'P 1'
#
loop_
_entity.id
_entity.type
_entity.pdbx_description
1 polymer ?
#
loop_
_entity_poly.entity_id
_entity_poly.type
_entity_poly.pdbx_seq_one_letter_code
_entity_poly.pdbx_strand_id
1 'polypeptide(L)'
;MFLKLNKKEAKMKKAFWVFTLGLVFFITLFLLRTPSSSQESITQEYVPNEVLVKFKPEAGKQKALTALDVLKPRVVNYLGEEIAFSDWNPEVRAKSSFLGDPYLIHLRVPEAIGTEKAIAILKNNPNVEYAEPNYIYRIMENIPNDPYFPKLWNLKNTGQTGGKPGADIKATYAWDIFAGSPDVVVAVIDTGIDYSHPDLAQNIWINTKEIPNNKIDDDGNGYIDDYMGWNFVSNNKNPMDDNGHGTHVSGIIGAKGNNSLGVVGVCWNIRLMALKAGNINGNFQEANIVKAIDYAWKNGAKISNNGYGSYRYSQAIFDAISRANNSGHLFVAAAGNERNDNDRNPAYPASYKISNIISVLATDDNDDIAGYSNYGATSVHVGAPGGADDSNMERWIWSTLPASNYGYMCGTSMAAPHVAGVAALFWGKCLPYVNNN
;
A
#
# COMPACT_ATOMS: atom_id res chain seq x y z
N MET A 1 -16.27 70.82 -32.27
CA MET A 1 -16.80 70.44 -33.60
C MET A 1 -16.75 68.92 -33.70
N PHE A 2 -17.93 68.28 -33.64
CA PHE A 2 -18.30 67.01 -34.28
C PHE A 2 -17.52 65.71 -33.90
N LEU A 3 -18.15 64.79 -33.14
CA LEU A 3 -18.84 63.54 -33.61
C LEU A 3 -17.84 62.38 -33.90
N LYS A 4 -17.86 61.19 -33.29
CA LYS A 4 -18.95 60.22 -33.03
C LYS A 4 -18.51 59.15 -32.01
N LEU A 5 -19.33 58.96 -30.96
CA LEU A 5 -19.40 57.72 -30.17
C LEU A 5 -20.54 56.83 -30.70
N ASN A 6 -20.40 55.53 -30.46
CA ASN A 6 -21.45 54.50 -30.40
C ASN A 6 -22.18 54.08 -31.69
N LYS A 7 -21.63 53.05 -32.35
CA LYS A 7 -22.38 52.03 -33.10
C LYS A 7 -21.83 50.64 -32.80
N LYS A 8 -22.10 50.10 -31.60
CA LYS A 8 -22.03 48.64 -31.34
C LYS A 8 -22.89 48.12 -30.19
N GLU A 9 -23.74 48.94 -29.56
CA GLU A 9 -24.63 48.49 -28.46
C GLU A 9 -26.10 48.28 -28.85
N ALA A 10 -26.49 48.52 -30.10
CA ALA A 10 -27.90 48.44 -30.51
C ALA A 10 -28.32 47.10 -31.18
N LYS A 11 -27.47 46.06 -31.19
CA LYS A 11 -27.82 44.73 -31.74
C LYS A 11 -27.90 43.57 -30.73
N MET A 12 -27.68 43.82 -29.44
CA MET A 12 -27.77 42.81 -28.38
C MET A 12 -28.87 43.09 -27.34
N LYS A 13 -30.00 43.69 -27.75
CA LYS A 13 -31.19 43.83 -26.87
C LYS A 13 -32.51 43.32 -27.47
N LYS A 14 -32.46 42.64 -28.62
CA LYS A 14 -33.62 41.93 -29.21
C LYS A 14 -33.46 40.41 -29.29
N ALA A 15 -32.34 39.86 -28.83
CA ALA A 15 -32.12 38.40 -28.74
C ALA A 15 -32.41 37.83 -27.32
N PHE A 16 -32.97 38.65 -26.41
CA PHE A 16 -33.18 38.27 -25.02
C PHE A 16 -34.66 37.99 -24.65
N TRP A 17 -35.55 37.86 -25.64
CA TRP A 17 -36.99 37.66 -25.43
C TRP A 17 -37.62 36.50 -26.23
N VAL A 18 -36.81 35.61 -26.81
CA VAL A 18 -37.33 34.41 -27.52
C VAL A 18 -36.77 33.09 -26.95
N PHE A 19 -35.89 33.14 -25.94
CA PHE A 19 -35.32 31.94 -25.30
C PHE A 19 -35.74 31.77 -23.82
N THR A 20 -36.90 32.29 -23.44
CA THR A 20 -37.47 32.14 -22.09
C THR A 20 -38.84 31.45 -22.06
N LEU A 21 -39.30 30.90 -23.19
CA LEU A 21 -40.53 30.09 -23.27
C LEU A 21 -40.32 28.63 -23.71
N GLY A 22 -39.10 28.24 -24.08
CA GLY A 22 -38.74 26.85 -24.42
C GLY A 22 -38.14 26.03 -23.27
N LEU A 23 -37.78 26.66 -22.14
CA LEU A 23 -37.04 26.00 -21.05
C LEU A 23 -37.93 25.57 -19.87
N VAL A 24 -39.22 25.91 -19.87
CA VAL A 24 -40.16 25.56 -18.79
C VAL A 24 -40.93 24.27 -19.08
N PHE A 25 -40.84 23.71 -20.29
CA PHE A 25 -41.51 22.45 -20.66
C PHE A 25 -40.62 21.20 -20.66
N PHE A 26 -39.32 21.34 -20.32
CA PHE A 26 -38.38 20.22 -20.22
C PHE A 26 -37.95 19.89 -18.78
N ILE A 27 -38.47 20.61 -17.77
CA ILE A 27 -38.11 20.43 -16.35
C ILE A 27 -39.19 19.67 -15.54
N THR A 28 -40.33 19.33 -16.15
CA THR A 28 -41.43 18.59 -15.49
C THR A 28 -41.61 17.14 -15.97
N LEU A 29 -40.54 16.50 -16.43
CA LEU A 29 -40.54 15.04 -16.70
C LEU A 29 -39.34 14.29 -16.13
N PHE A 30 -38.56 14.91 -15.24
CA PHE A 30 -37.42 14.29 -14.56
C PHE A 30 -37.57 14.19 -13.03
N LEU A 31 -38.81 14.25 -12.53
CA LEU A 31 -39.14 14.04 -11.12
C LEU A 31 -40.24 12.99 -11.03
N LEU A 32 -39.84 11.72 -11.08
CA LEU A 32 -40.47 10.52 -10.51
C LEU A 32 -39.83 9.28 -11.17
N ARG A 33 -38.48 9.22 -11.13
CA ARG A 33 -37.81 7.93 -11.12
C ARG A 33 -37.29 7.79 -9.70
N THR A 34 -38.08 7.12 -8.87
CA THR A 34 -37.53 6.52 -7.66
C THR A 34 -36.29 5.73 -8.11
N PRO A 35 -35.14 5.88 -7.44
CA PRO A 35 -34.08 4.93 -7.67
C PRO A 35 -34.65 3.60 -7.19
N SER A 36 -35.07 2.74 -8.12
CA SER A 36 -35.19 1.33 -7.80
C SER A 36 -33.76 0.93 -7.48
N SER A 37 -33.44 0.84 -6.19
CA SER A 37 -32.38 -0.04 -5.75
C SER A 37 -32.84 -1.45 -6.14
N SER A 38 -32.62 -1.84 -7.40
CA SER A 38 -32.27 -3.21 -7.65
C SER A 38 -30.92 -3.35 -6.98
N GLN A 39 -30.97 -3.68 -5.69
CA GLN A 39 -29.93 -4.47 -5.07
C GLN A 39 -29.91 -5.72 -5.96
N GLU A 40 -29.10 -5.72 -7.01
CA GLU A 40 -28.72 -6.98 -7.63
C GLU A 40 -28.19 -7.78 -6.46
N SER A 41 -28.95 -8.81 -6.06
CA SER A 41 -28.48 -9.74 -5.05
C SER A 41 -27.18 -10.28 -5.63
N ILE A 42 -26.05 -9.87 -5.06
CA ILE A 42 -24.75 -10.39 -5.44
C ILE A 42 -24.85 -11.89 -5.13
N THR A 43 -25.09 -12.69 -6.17
CA THR A 43 -25.14 -14.12 -6.04
C THR A 43 -23.69 -14.57 -6.01
N GLN A 44 -23.22 -14.96 -4.82
CA GLN A 44 -21.86 -15.49 -4.66
C GLN A 44 -21.72 -16.72 -5.57
N GLU A 45 -20.77 -16.66 -6.52
CA GLU A 45 -20.48 -17.78 -7.41
C GLU A 45 -20.01 -19.00 -6.61
N TYR A 46 -20.35 -20.19 -7.09
CA TYR A 46 -19.96 -21.46 -6.50
C TYR A 46 -19.64 -22.49 -7.59
N VAL A 47 -18.88 -23.54 -7.23
CA VAL A 47 -18.58 -24.64 -8.15
C VAL A 47 -19.85 -25.48 -8.36
N PRO A 48 -20.37 -25.61 -9.60
CA PRO A 48 -21.58 -26.38 -9.85
C PRO A 48 -21.44 -27.84 -9.42
N ASN A 49 -22.51 -28.40 -8.86
CA ASN A 49 -22.61 -29.78 -8.38
C ASN A 49 -21.67 -30.13 -7.21
N GLU A 50 -21.12 -29.13 -6.52
CA GLU A 50 -20.34 -29.35 -5.30
C GLU A 50 -20.99 -28.73 -4.07
N VAL A 51 -20.98 -29.49 -2.99
CA VAL A 51 -21.58 -29.12 -1.70
C VAL A 51 -20.57 -29.41 -0.60
N LEU A 52 -20.38 -28.46 0.31
CA LEU A 52 -19.73 -28.70 1.58
C LEU A 52 -20.79 -29.00 2.63
N VAL A 53 -20.71 -30.17 3.27
CA VAL A 53 -21.66 -30.58 4.31
C VAL A 53 -20.92 -30.94 5.59
N LYS A 54 -21.39 -30.37 6.70
CA LYS A 54 -20.91 -30.69 8.03
C LYS A 54 -21.93 -31.57 8.74
N PHE A 55 -21.51 -32.75 9.18
CA PHE A 55 -22.32 -33.60 10.05
C PHE A 55 -22.03 -33.30 11.53
N LYS A 56 -23.06 -33.42 12.36
CA LYS A 56 -22.90 -33.37 13.81
C LYS A 56 -22.04 -34.57 14.27
N PRO A 57 -21.09 -34.41 15.21
CA PRO A 57 -20.23 -35.51 15.66
C PRO A 57 -21.00 -36.78 16.09
N GLU A 58 -22.15 -36.61 16.74
CA GLU A 58 -23.04 -37.68 17.23
C GLU A 58 -23.88 -38.37 16.14
N ALA A 59 -23.84 -37.87 14.90
CA ALA A 59 -24.50 -38.52 13.77
C ALA A 59 -23.91 -39.92 13.53
N GLY A 60 -22.60 -40.07 13.66
CA GLY A 60 -21.88 -41.30 13.31
C GLY A 60 -21.96 -41.64 11.82
N LYS A 61 -21.04 -42.50 11.35
CA LYS A 61 -20.90 -42.84 9.91
C LYS A 61 -22.21 -43.38 9.30
N GLN A 62 -22.93 -44.26 10.02
CA GLN A 62 -24.12 -44.91 9.47
C GLN A 62 -25.27 -43.92 9.20
N LYS A 63 -25.49 -42.93 10.07
CA LYS A 63 -26.55 -41.93 9.83
C LYS A 63 -26.15 -40.97 8.71
N ALA A 64 -24.85 -40.67 8.57
CA ALA A 64 -24.35 -39.91 7.42
C ALA A 64 -24.56 -40.67 6.11
N LEU A 65 -24.23 -41.97 6.06
CA LEU A 65 -24.52 -42.89 4.94
C LEU A 65 -25.99 -42.83 4.53
N THR A 66 -26.92 -42.96 5.48
CA THR A 66 -28.36 -42.86 5.19
C THR A 66 -28.78 -41.47 4.73
N ALA A 67 -28.18 -40.40 5.27
CA ALA A 67 -28.50 -39.02 4.89
C ALA A 67 -28.16 -38.70 3.43
N LEU A 68 -27.11 -39.34 2.90
CA LEU A 68 -26.58 -39.05 1.57
C LEU A 68 -26.97 -40.07 0.50
N ASP A 69 -27.52 -41.23 0.87
CA ASP A 69 -27.95 -42.26 -0.08
C ASP A 69 -28.95 -41.72 -1.13
N VAL A 70 -29.82 -40.79 -0.72
CA VAL A 70 -30.78 -40.09 -1.61
C VAL A 70 -30.07 -39.26 -2.69
N LEU A 71 -28.90 -38.71 -2.36
CA LEU A 71 -28.12 -37.86 -3.26
C LEU A 71 -27.15 -38.66 -4.14
N LYS A 72 -26.79 -39.88 -3.73
CA LYS A 72 -25.75 -40.73 -4.36
C LYS A 72 -24.46 -39.95 -4.68
N PRO A 73 -23.88 -39.19 -3.73
CA PRO A 73 -22.74 -38.33 -4.00
C PRO A 73 -21.44 -39.13 -4.11
N ARG A 74 -20.44 -38.49 -4.70
CA ARG A 74 -19.02 -38.83 -4.53
C ARG A 74 -18.43 -37.94 -3.45
N VAL A 75 -17.50 -38.46 -2.66
CA VAL A 75 -16.70 -37.64 -1.74
C VAL A 75 -15.42 -37.27 -2.44
N VAL A 76 -15.06 -35.99 -2.39
CA VAL A 76 -13.75 -35.49 -2.80
C VAL A 76 -12.85 -35.53 -1.57
N ASN A 77 -11.74 -36.27 -1.62
CA ASN A 77 -10.78 -36.34 -0.53
C ASN A 77 -9.82 -35.12 -0.53
N TYR A 78 -8.95 -35.02 0.46
CA TYR A 78 -8.00 -33.89 0.59
C TYR A 78 -6.99 -33.75 -0.57
N LEU A 79 -6.84 -34.79 -1.40
CA LEU A 79 -5.99 -34.77 -2.61
C LEU A 79 -6.80 -34.45 -3.88
N GLY A 80 -8.12 -34.26 -3.76
CA GLY A 80 -9.02 -34.00 -4.89
C GLY A 80 -9.55 -35.27 -5.58
N GLU A 81 -9.32 -36.46 -5.03
CA GLU A 81 -9.79 -37.71 -5.62
C GLU A 81 -11.24 -38.00 -5.22
N GLU A 82 -12.04 -38.46 -6.18
CA GLU A 82 -13.43 -38.85 -5.95
C GLU A 82 -13.55 -40.31 -5.50
N ILE A 83 -14.04 -40.52 -4.30
CA ILE A 83 -14.34 -41.84 -3.74
C ILE A 83 -15.85 -42.05 -3.58
N ALA A 84 -16.28 -43.31 -3.60
CA ALA A 84 -17.67 -43.62 -3.26
C ALA A 84 -17.93 -43.25 -1.80
N PHE A 85 -19.11 -42.72 -1.50
CA PHE A 85 -19.41 -42.33 -0.12
C PHE A 85 -19.41 -43.51 0.87
N SER A 86 -19.72 -44.73 0.39
CA SER A 86 -19.54 -45.96 1.17
C SER A 86 -18.10 -46.16 1.68
N ASP A 87 -17.13 -45.68 0.90
CA ASP A 87 -15.71 -45.82 1.19
C ASP A 87 -15.16 -44.70 2.09
N TRP A 88 -15.94 -43.64 2.31
CA TRP A 88 -15.60 -42.55 3.21
C TRP A 88 -15.34 -43.07 4.62
N ASN A 89 -14.22 -42.66 5.20
CA ASN A 89 -13.90 -42.95 6.59
C ASN A 89 -13.16 -41.74 7.18
N PRO A 90 -13.80 -40.98 8.08
CA PRO A 90 -13.18 -39.78 8.65
C PRO A 90 -11.96 -40.08 9.54
N GLU A 91 -11.81 -41.31 10.02
CA GLU A 91 -10.65 -41.74 10.81
C GLU A 91 -9.43 -42.10 9.93
N VAL A 92 -9.62 -42.26 8.62
CA VAL A 92 -8.55 -42.57 7.68
C VAL A 92 -8.23 -41.33 6.87
N ARG A 93 -7.03 -40.77 7.09
CA ARG A 93 -6.56 -39.54 6.44
C ARG A 93 -6.77 -39.49 4.92
N ALA A 94 -6.49 -40.59 4.21
CA ALA A 94 -6.67 -40.69 2.74
C ALA A 94 -8.14 -40.59 2.28
N LYS A 95 -9.08 -40.74 3.21
CA LYS A 95 -10.53 -40.81 2.95
C LYS A 95 -11.29 -39.63 3.55
N SER A 96 -10.59 -38.67 4.16
CA SER A 96 -11.17 -37.40 4.63
C SER A 96 -11.10 -36.33 3.55
N SER A 97 -12.13 -35.48 3.45
CA SER A 97 -12.12 -34.29 2.60
C SER A 97 -11.20 -33.20 3.14
N PHE A 98 -11.24 -32.97 4.44
CA PHE A 98 -10.45 -31.91 5.10
C PHE A 98 -9.67 -32.49 6.28
N LEU A 99 -8.38 -32.17 6.35
CA LEU A 99 -7.48 -32.73 7.38
C LEU A 99 -7.72 -32.15 8.78
N GLY A 100 -8.26 -30.93 8.86
CA GLY A 100 -8.54 -30.24 10.11
C GLY A 100 -9.93 -30.53 10.68
N ASP A 101 -10.84 -31.09 9.86
CA ASP A 101 -12.21 -31.32 10.25
C ASP A 101 -12.75 -32.64 9.66
N PRO A 102 -12.81 -33.72 10.47
CA PRO A 102 -13.24 -35.03 10.00
C PRO A 102 -14.73 -35.11 9.63
N TYR A 103 -15.56 -34.19 10.12
CA TYR A 103 -17.00 -34.21 9.89
C TYR A 103 -17.46 -33.25 8.80
N LEU A 104 -16.56 -32.40 8.30
CA LEU A 104 -16.78 -31.60 7.11
C LEU A 104 -16.42 -32.44 5.88
N ILE A 105 -17.35 -32.53 4.94
CA ILE A 105 -17.22 -33.38 3.76
C ILE A 105 -17.44 -32.54 2.52
N HIS A 106 -16.53 -32.68 1.56
CA HIS A 106 -16.65 -32.14 0.22
C HIS A 106 -17.34 -33.17 -0.67
N LEU A 107 -18.56 -32.87 -1.08
CA LEU A 107 -19.38 -33.74 -1.91
C LEU A 107 -19.46 -33.22 -3.33
N ARG A 108 -19.38 -34.15 -4.29
CA ARG A 108 -19.83 -33.94 -5.67
C ARG A 108 -21.13 -34.70 -5.89
N VAL A 109 -22.19 -33.99 -6.26
CA VAL A 109 -23.53 -34.55 -6.48
C VAL A 109 -23.81 -34.75 -7.98
N PRO A 110 -24.71 -35.68 -8.37
CA PRO A 110 -25.13 -35.81 -9.76
C PRO A 110 -25.72 -34.52 -10.33
N GLU A 111 -25.41 -34.21 -11.58
CA GLU A 111 -25.89 -33.01 -12.28
C GLU A 111 -27.43 -32.89 -12.29
N ALA A 112 -28.13 -34.03 -12.42
CA ALA A 112 -29.59 -34.08 -12.37
C ALA A 112 -30.20 -33.66 -11.02
N ILE A 113 -29.41 -33.63 -9.94
CA ILE A 113 -29.82 -33.11 -8.64
C ILE A 113 -29.46 -31.62 -8.56
N GLY A 114 -28.21 -31.26 -8.86
CA GLY A 114 -27.72 -29.89 -8.74
C GLY A 114 -27.43 -29.45 -7.30
N THR A 115 -26.57 -28.44 -7.15
CA THR A 115 -26.09 -27.92 -5.86
C THR A 115 -27.22 -27.49 -4.93
N GLU A 116 -28.15 -26.65 -5.42
CA GLU A 116 -29.20 -26.06 -4.59
C GLU A 116 -30.18 -27.10 -4.03
N LYS A 117 -30.60 -28.05 -4.86
CA LYS A 117 -31.51 -29.13 -4.45
C LYS A 117 -30.82 -30.08 -3.47
N ALA A 118 -29.54 -30.39 -3.70
CA ALA A 118 -28.77 -31.21 -2.77
C ALA A 118 -28.67 -30.54 -1.38
N ILE A 119 -28.39 -29.23 -1.35
CA ILE A 119 -28.37 -28.45 -0.09
C ILE A 119 -29.74 -28.47 0.59
N ALA A 120 -30.83 -28.28 -0.16
CA ALA A 120 -32.19 -28.30 0.41
C ALA A 120 -32.53 -29.67 1.03
N ILE A 121 -32.11 -30.78 0.41
CA ILE A 121 -32.26 -32.13 0.95
C ILE A 121 -31.43 -32.30 2.23
N LEU A 122 -30.18 -31.83 2.22
CA LEU A 122 -29.25 -31.97 3.35
C LEU A 122 -29.68 -31.17 4.57
N LYS A 123 -30.14 -29.93 4.37
CA LYS A 123 -30.61 -29.05 5.45
C LYS A 123 -31.83 -29.61 6.19
N ASN A 124 -32.61 -30.49 5.56
CA ASN A 124 -33.74 -31.16 6.21
C ASN A 124 -33.34 -32.38 7.06
N ASN A 125 -32.06 -32.78 7.06
CA ASN A 125 -31.59 -33.92 7.85
C ASN A 125 -31.17 -33.47 9.26
N PRO A 126 -31.73 -34.05 10.35
CA PRO A 126 -31.42 -33.64 11.72
C PRO A 126 -29.97 -33.90 12.15
N ASN A 127 -29.22 -34.72 11.40
CA ASN A 127 -27.82 -35.04 11.66
C ASN A 127 -26.84 -34.11 10.92
N VAL A 128 -27.32 -33.26 10.01
CA VAL A 128 -26.52 -32.24 9.32
C VAL A 128 -26.51 -30.98 10.20
N GLU A 129 -25.32 -30.42 10.40
CA GLU A 129 -25.13 -29.15 11.08
C GLU A 129 -25.33 -28.00 10.10
N TYR A 130 -24.68 -28.07 8.93
CA TYR A 130 -24.91 -27.18 7.80
C TYR A 130 -24.57 -27.85 6.47
N ALA A 131 -25.15 -27.32 5.40
CA ALA A 131 -24.80 -27.65 4.02
C ALA A 131 -24.80 -26.36 3.19
N GLU A 132 -23.74 -26.15 2.42
CA GLU A 132 -23.54 -24.94 1.62
C GLU A 132 -22.86 -25.24 0.28
N PRO A 133 -22.99 -24.35 -0.73
CA PRO A 133 -22.23 -24.47 -1.96
C PRO A 133 -20.72 -24.41 -1.71
N ASN A 134 -19.93 -25.05 -2.56
CA ASN A 134 -18.49 -24.77 -2.62
C ASN A 134 -18.26 -23.40 -3.26
N TYR A 135 -18.31 -22.33 -2.46
CA TYR A 135 -18.21 -20.95 -2.94
C TYR A 135 -16.84 -20.65 -3.56
N ILE A 136 -16.86 -19.92 -4.67
CA ILE A 136 -15.66 -19.38 -5.30
C ILE A 136 -15.36 -18.03 -4.66
N TYR A 137 -14.26 -17.97 -3.92
CA TYR A 137 -13.73 -16.70 -3.44
C TYR A 137 -12.84 -16.10 -4.52
N ARG A 138 -13.15 -14.85 -4.92
CA ARG A 138 -12.28 -14.05 -5.79
C ARG A 138 -11.42 -13.17 -4.90
N ILE A 139 -10.19 -12.94 -5.31
CA ILE A 139 -9.34 -11.96 -4.65
C ILE A 139 -9.97 -10.59 -4.93
N MET A 140 -10.47 -9.92 -3.88
CA MET A 140 -10.84 -8.52 -3.99
C MET A 140 -9.53 -7.71 -4.01
N GLU A 141 -9.49 -6.67 -4.84
CA GLU A 141 -8.37 -5.73 -4.90
C GLU A 141 -8.90 -4.34 -4.54
N ASN A 142 -8.34 -3.73 -3.51
CA ASN A 142 -8.67 -2.35 -3.16
C ASN A 142 -7.95 -1.39 -4.12
N ILE A 143 -8.70 -0.88 -5.10
CA ILE A 143 -8.19 0.10 -6.08
C ILE A 143 -8.46 1.51 -5.55
N PRO A 144 -7.42 2.34 -5.37
CA PRO A 144 -7.59 3.71 -4.93
C PRO A 144 -8.27 4.59 -6.00
N ASN A 145 -8.96 5.64 -5.58
CA ASN A 145 -9.63 6.62 -6.46
C ASN A 145 -8.69 7.74 -6.96
N ASP A 146 -7.40 7.65 -6.65
CA ASP A 146 -6.33 8.58 -6.95
C ASP A 146 -6.07 8.65 -8.48
N PRO A 147 -6.22 9.82 -9.14
CA PRO A 147 -6.20 9.93 -10.61
C PRO A 147 -4.92 9.45 -11.30
N TYR A 148 -3.77 9.49 -10.63
CA TYR A 148 -2.50 9.01 -11.18
C TYR A 148 -2.16 7.57 -10.79
N PHE A 149 -3.02 6.84 -10.08
CA PHE A 149 -2.81 5.42 -9.78
C PHE A 149 -2.46 4.56 -11.01
N PRO A 150 -3.07 4.76 -12.20
CA PRO A 150 -2.68 4.01 -13.40
C PRO A 150 -1.20 4.16 -13.81
N LYS A 151 -0.50 5.22 -13.38
CA LYS A 151 0.94 5.42 -13.63
C LYS A 151 1.84 4.63 -12.68
N LEU A 152 1.30 4.13 -11.56
CA LEU A 152 2.06 3.54 -10.47
C LEU A 152 2.28 2.04 -10.68
N TRP A 153 3.02 1.69 -11.74
CA TRP A 153 3.37 0.30 -12.06
C TRP A 153 4.02 -0.40 -10.86
N ASN A 154 4.81 0.35 -10.09
CA ASN A 154 5.48 -0.09 -8.87
C ASN A 154 4.50 -0.65 -7.82
N LEU A 155 3.25 -0.19 -7.80
CA LEU A 155 2.20 -0.65 -6.88
C LEU A 155 1.29 -1.70 -7.53
N LYS A 156 0.99 -1.52 -8.82
CA LYS A 156 0.24 -2.46 -9.65
C LYS A 156 0.66 -2.34 -11.11
N ASN A 157 1.39 -3.35 -11.59
CA ASN A 157 1.89 -3.42 -12.94
C ASN A 157 0.95 -4.27 -13.79
N THR A 158 0.21 -3.63 -14.69
CA THR A 158 -0.64 -4.28 -15.68
C THR A 158 0.04 -4.39 -17.05
N GLY A 159 1.34 -4.10 -17.13
CA GLY A 159 2.09 -3.93 -18.38
C GLY A 159 1.92 -2.54 -19.01
N GLN A 160 1.42 -1.55 -18.25
CA GLN A 160 1.07 -0.23 -18.78
C GLN A 160 2.28 0.58 -19.29
N THR A 161 3.49 0.23 -18.85
CA THR A 161 4.76 0.85 -19.25
C THR A 161 5.47 0.06 -20.37
N GLY A 162 4.88 -1.06 -20.81
CA GLY A 162 5.55 -2.04 -21.67
C GLY A 162 6.37 -3.10 -20.90
N GLY A 163 6.39 -3.04 -19.56
CA GLY A 163 7.02 -4.03 -18.69
C GLY A 163 6.19 -5.32 -18.50
N LYS A 164 6.67 -6.20 -17.63
CA LYS A 164 6.06 -7.51 -17.32
C LYS A 164 4.87 -7.35 -16.37
N PRO A 165 3.63 -7.68 -16.78
CA PRO A 165 2.48 -7.64 -15.88
C PRO A 165 2.74 -8.45 -14.61
N GLY A 166 2.46 -7.83 -13.47
CA GLY A 166 2.68 -8.38 -12.16
C GLY A 166 4.09 -8.24 -11.59
N ALA A 167 5.04 -7.60 -12.28
CA ALA A 167 6.30 -7.14 -11.67
C ALA A 167 6.05 -5.86 -10.87
N ASP A 168 5.55 -6.02 -9.65
CA ASP A 168 5.13 -4.97 -8.72
C ASP A 168 5.09 -5.50 -7.27
N ILE A 169 4.88 -4.61 -6.28
CA ILE A 169 4.82 -5.01 -4.87
C ILE A 169 3.45 -5.55 -4.41
N LYS A 170 2.50 -5.76 -5.32
CA LYS A 170 1.17 -6.30 -4.99
C LYS A 170 0.39 -5.43 -3.99
N ALA A 171 0.52 -4.10 -4.08
CA ALA A 171 0.03 -3.17 -3.07
C ALA A 171 -1.50 -3.24 -2.89
N THR A 172 -2.25 -3.42 -3.97
CA THR A 172 -3.72 -3.47 -3.94
C THR A 172 -4.25 -4.58 -3.05
N TYR A 173 -3.63 -5.77 -3.12
CA TYR A 173 -3.96 -6.90 -2.24
C TYR A 173 -3.61 -6.63 -0.78
N ALA A 174 -2.52 -5.90 -0.52
CA ALA A 174 -2.15 -5.53 0.85
C ALA A 174 -3.18 -4.57 1.47
N TRP A 175 -3.71 -3.63 0.68
CA TRP A 175 -4.67 -2.63 1.14
C TRP A 175 -6.07 -3.19 1.44
N ASP A 176 -6.42 -4.36 0.91
CA ASP A 176 -7.61 -5.10 1.36
C ASP A 176 -7.48 -5.62 2.80
N ILE A 177 -6.24 -5.85 3.25
CA ILE A 177 -5.95 -6.32 4.61
C ILE A 177 -5.77 -5.15 5.57
N PHE A 178 -5.00 -4.13 5.15
CA PHE A 178 -4.64 -2.98 5.96
C PHE A 178 -4.03 -1.86 5.11
N ALA A 179 -4.51 -0.63 5.30
CA ALA A 179 -4.04 0.56 4.56
C ALA A 179 -3.25 1.55 5.44
N GLY A 180 -2.68 1.09 6.56
CA GLY A 180 -1.85 1.91 7.45
C GLY A 180 -2.56 2.39 8.73
N SER A 181 -1.78 2.98 9.63
CA SER A 181 -2.25 3.65 10.84
C SER A 181 -1.48 4.97 11.06
N PRO A 182 -2.17 6.05 11.47
CA PRO A 182 -1.51 7.31 11.86
C PRO A 182 -0.66 7.18 13.15
N ASP A 183 -0.69 6.05 13.84
CA ASP A 183 0.17 5.79 15.00
C ASP A 183 1.59 5.37 14.60
N VAL A 184 1.82 5.08 13.31
CA VAL A 184 3.14 4.75 12.78
C VAL A 184 3.80 6.01 12.24
N VAL A 185 4.98 6.32 12.79
CA VAL A 185 5.80 7.45 12.38
C VAL A 185 7.00 6.95 11.58
N VAL A 186 7.17 7.46 10.36
CA VAL A 186 8.35 7.25 9.49
C VAL A 186 9.09 8.57 9.34
N ALA A 187 10.37 8.59 9.69
CA ALA A 187 11.25 9.71 9.44
C ALA A 187 11.79 9.67 8.01
N VAL A 188 11.69 10.80 7.31
CA VAL A 188 12.31 11.00 6.00
C VAL A 188 13.52 11.89 6.20
N ILE A 189 14.71 11.27 6.24
CA ILE A 189 15.99 11.96 6.41
C ILE A 189 16.50 12.30 5.00
N ASP A 190 16.17 13.49 4.51
CA ASP A 190 16.35 13.82 3.09
C ASP A 190 16.50 15.34 2.88
N THR A 191 16.13 15.88 1.72
CA THR A 191 16.15 17.31 1.39
C THR A 191 14.97 18.09 2.00
N GLY A 192 14.16 17.45 2.84
CA GLY A 192 12.94 18.00 3.42
C GLY A 192 11.69 17.36 2.85
N ILE A 193 10.52 17.87 3.22
CA ILE A 193 9.23 17.50 2.63
C ILE A 193 8.47 18.77 2.33
N ASP A 194 7.85 18.89 1.15
CA ASP A 194 6.76 19.85 0.95
C ASP A 194 5.55 19.43 1.79
N TYR A 195 5.57 19.81 3.06
CA TYR A 195 4.52 19.51 4.03
C TYR A 195 3.18 20.21 3.69
N SER A 196 3.16 21.11 2.69
CA SER A 196 1.96 21.76 2.18
C SER A 196 1.35 21.06 0.96
N HIS A 197 2.05 20.06 0.40
CA HIS A 197 1.57 19.29 -0.75
C HIS A 197 0.22 18.64 -0.42
N PRO A 198 -0.83 18.83 -1.23
CA PRO A 198 -2.19 18.41 -0.87
C PRO A 198 -2.32 16.90 -0.67
N ASP A 199 -1.46 16.14 -1.34
CA ASP A 199 -1.40 14.68 -1.27
C ASP A 199 -0.57 14.14 -0.09
N LEU A 200 0.18 15.01 0.61
CA LEU A 200 1.03 14.64 1.75
C LEU A 200 0.55 15.27 3.06
N ALA A 201 -0.04 16.46 3.01
CA ALA A 201 -0.34 17.29 4.18
C ALA A 201 -1.10 16.57 5.30
N GLN A 202 -2.02 15.66 4.94
CA GLN A 202 -2.79 14.89 5.93
C GLN A 202 -1.96 13.82 6.65
N ASN A 203 -0.86 13.38 6.05
CA ASN A 203 0.05 12.37 6.59
C ASN A 203 1.32 12.99 7.18
N ILE A 204 1.44 14.31 7.28
CA ILE A 204 2.59 14.93 7.95
C ILE A 204 2.54 14.67 9.46
N TRP A 205 3.68 14.29 10.02
CA TRP A 205 3.86 14.16 11.46
C TRP A 205 3.82 15.52 12.11
N ILE A 206 3.19 15.57 13.28
CA ILE A 206 3.07 16.78 14.08
C ILE A 206 3.66 16.49 15.46
N ASN A 207 4.61 17.33 15.88
CA ASN A 207 5.09 17.31 17.25
C ASN A 207 4.00 17.89 18.16
N THR A 208 3.16 17.01 18.71
CA THR A 208 2.06 17.41 19.62
C THR A 208 2.54 17.98 20.96
N LYS A 209 3.84 17.92 21.24
CA LYS A 209 4.45 18.49 22.44
C LYS A 209 4.92 19.94 22.24
N GLU A 210 4.92 20.43 21.01
CA GLU A 210 5.27 21.82 20.68
C GLU A 210 4.03 22.70 20.52
N ILE A 211 4.11 23.94 20.99
CA ILE A 211 3.15 25.00 20.70
C ILE A 211 3.69 25.79 19.50
N PRO A 212 3.05 25.73 18.33
CA PRO A 212 3.63 26.27 17.12
C PRO A 212 3.81 27.80 17.19
N ASN A 213 5.05 28.25 16.93
CA ASN A 213 5.44 29.66 16.81
C ASN A 213 5.45 30.45 18.12
N ASN A 214 5.61 29.80 19.28
CA ASN A 214 5.83 30.49 20.54
C ASN A 214 7.32 30.82 20.78
N LYS A 215 8.23 30.29 19.94
CA LYS A 215 9.70 30.46 20.01
C LYS A 215 10.33 29.82 21.25
N ILE A 216 9.67 28.81 21.81
CA ILE A 216 10.13 28.02 22.94
C ILE A 216 10.35 26.59 22.42
N ASP A 217 11.27 25.88 23.06
CA ASP A 217 11.41 24.43 22.94
C ASP A 217 10.56 23.85 24.08
N ASP A 218 9.29 23.56 23.78
CA ASP A 218 8.28 23.21 24.78
C ASP A 218 8.49 21.77 25.31
N ASP A 219 9.03 20.90 24.47
CA ASP A 219 9.29 19.51 24.82
C ASP A 219 10.72 19.26 25.35
N GLY A 220 11.58 20.27 25.27
CA GLY A 220 12.95 20.25 25.78
C GLY A 220 13.89 19.35 24.97
N ASN A 221 13.56 19.06 23.70
CA ASN A 221 14.32 18.17 22.84
C ASN A 221 15.55 18.84 22.18
N GLY A 222 15.70 20.16 22.36
CA GLY A 222 16.78 20.99 21.83
C GLY A 222 16.43 21.75 20.55
N TYR A 223 15.19 21.66 20.06
CA TYR A 223 14.76 22.18 18.76
C TYR A 223 13.50 23.04 18.88
N ILE A 224 13.70 24.36 18.94
CA ILE A 224 12.62 25.35 19.12
C ILE A 224 11.57 25.29 18.00
N ASP A 225 10.30 25.14 18.35
CA ASP A 225 9.13 25.11 17.45
C ASP A 225 9.22 24.02 16.34
N ASP A 226 9.81 22.85 16.59
CA ASP A 226 10.01 21.77 15.60
C ASP A 226 8.72 20.99 15.22
N TYR A 227 7.62 21.72 15.06
CA TYR A 227 6.24 21.25 14.95
C TYR A 227 5.99 20.23 13.82
N MET A 228 6.74 20.29 12.71
CA MET A 228 6.62 19.34 11.57
C MET A 228 7.92 18.56 11.32
N GLY A 229 8.87 18.66 12.25
CA GLY A 229 10.24 18.19 12.09
C GLY A 229 11.25 19.34 12.05
N TRP A 230 12.45 19.05 11.56
CA TRP A 230 13.59 19.95 11.69
C TRP A 230 14.45 20.06 10.44
N ASN A 231 15.00 21.25 10.22
CA ASN A 231 15.99 21.51 9.19
C ASN A 231 17.39 21.63 9.80
N PHE A 232 18.17 20.56 9.65
CA PHE A 232 19.55 20.48 10.14
C PHE A 232 20.54 21.27 9.28
N VAL A 233 20.20 21.58 8.03
CA VAL A 233 21.04 22.39 7.14
C VAL A 233 21.09 23.84 7.60
N SER A 234 19.93 24.40 7.94
CA SER A 234 19.78 25.81 8.36
C SER A 234 19.59 25.97 9.87
N ASN A 235 19.54 24.86 10.61
CA ASN A 235 19.29 24.77 12.04
C ASN A 235 18.03 25.55 12.48
N ASN A 236 16.89 25.23 11.89
CA ASN A 236 15.61 25.86 12.22
C ASN A 236 14.41 24.90 12.00
N LYS A 237 13.23 25.37 12.40
CA LYS A 237 11.96 24.65 12.33
C LYS A 237 11.35 24.41 10.95
N ASN A 238 12.00 24.82 9.87
CA ASN A 238 11.42 24.77 8.53
C ASN A 238 12.05 23.65 7.68
N PRO A 239 11.52 22.41 7.72
CA PRO A 239 11.98 21.30 6.89
C PRO A 239 11.35 21.28 5.49
N MET A 240 10.86 22.42 4.99
CA MET A 240 10.34 22.54 3.61
C MET A 240 11.39 22.08 2.59
N ASP A 241 10.94 21.29 1.63
CA ASP A 241 11.78 20.80 0.55
C ASP A 241 11.99 21.87 -0.52
N ASP A 242 13.25 22.17 -0.80
CA ASP A 242 13.70 23.11 -1.83
C ASP A 242 14.44 22.42 -2.99
N ASN A 243 14.55 21.08 -2.95
CA ASN A 243 15.19 20.26 -3.98
C ASN A 243 14.19 19.38 -4.75
N GLY A 244 13.29 18.71 -4.02
CA GLY A 244 12.25 17.84 -4.57
C GLY A 244 12.46 16.35 -4.31
N HIS A 245 13.69 15.91 -4.05
CA HIS A 245 13.99 14.49 -3.79
C HIS A 245 13.25 13.96 -2.55
N GLY A 246 13.31 14.70 -1.44
CA GLY A 246 12.65 14.34 -0.19
C GLY A 246 11.12 14.28 -0.30
N THR A 247 10.50 15.19 -1.06
CA THR A 247 9.06 15.15 -1.35
C THR A 247 8.70 13.95 -2.24
N HIS A 248 9.56 13.59 -3.20
CA HIS A 248 9.33 12.43 -4.08
C HIS A 248 9.33 11.11 -3.30
N VAL A 249 10.35 10.88 -2.47
CA VAL A 249 10.40 9.67 -1.64
C VAL A 249 9.28 9.62 -0.60
N SER A 250 8.85 10.78 -0.08
CA SER A 250 7.72 10.88 0.85
C SER A 250 6.40 10.42 0.23
N GLY A 251 6.14 10.79 -1.03
CA GLY A 251 4.97 10.32 -1.77
C GLY A 251 4.94 8.81 -1.97
N ILE A 252 6.11 8.21 -2.24
CA ILE A 252 6.23 6.74 -2.38
C ILE A 252 5.87 6.06 -1.05
N ILE A 253 6.37 6.57 0.08
CA ILE A 253 6.08 5.99 1.40
C ILE A 253 4.59 6.11 1.72
N GLY A 254 4.02 7.31 1.57
CA GLY A 254 2.73 7.62 2.18
C GLY A 254 2.01 8.85 1.64
N ALA A 255 1.98 9.06 0.32
CA ALA A 255 0.90 9.87 -0.26
C ALA A 255 -0.47 9.32 0.15
N LYS A 256 -1.40 10.23 0.43
CA LYS A 256 -2.68 9.91 1.06
C LYS A 256 -3.61 9.22 0.07
N GLY A 257 -3.70 7.89 0.17
CA GLY A 257 -4.62 7.13 -0.68
C GLY A 257 -6.10 7.44 -0.45
N ASN A 258 -6.88 7.26 -1.51
CA ASN A 258 -8.34 7.41 -1.54
C ASN A 258 -8.85 8.83 -1.27
N ASN A 259 -8.06 9.85 -1.59
CA ASN A 259 -8.41 11.26 -1.41
C ASN A 259 -8.88 11.95 -2.71
N SER A 260 -9.00 11.22 -3.83
CA SER A 260 -9.32 11.72 -5.18
C SER A 260 -8.31 12.72 -5.75
N LEU A 261 -7.07 12.72 -5.26
CA LEU A 261 -5.97 13.58 -5.71
C LEU A 261 -4.80 12.71 -6.16
N GLY A 262 -3.92 13.31 -6.96
CA GLY A 262 -2.55 12.87 -7.11
C GLY A 262 -2.29 11.36 -7.26
N VAL A 263 -1.36 10.90 -6.44
CA VAL A 263 -0.83 9.54 -6.36
C VAL A 263 -1.17 8.94 -4.99
N VAL A 264 -0.88 7.65 -4.84
CA VAL A 264 -1.04 6.96 -3.56
C VAL A 264 0.30 6.37 -3.13
N GLY A 265 0.62 6.50 -1.84
CA GLY A 265 1.80 5.88 -1.26
C GLY A 265 1.55 4.42 -0.90
N VAL A 266 2.62 3.69 -0.58
CA VAL A 266 2.51 2.30 -0.09
C VAL A 266 1.64 2.23 1.18
N CYS A 267 1.77 3.19 2.10
CA CYS A 267 1.02 3.24 3.36
C CYS A 267 0.11 4.49 3.39
N TRP A 268 -1.21 4.31 3.18
CA TRP A 268 -2.14 5.44 2.99
C TRP A 268 -2.35 6.27 4.24
N ASN A 269 -2.29 5.65 5.42
CA ASN A 269 -2.48 6.30 6.71
C ASN A 269 -1.20 6.15 7.52
N ILE A 270 -0.48 7.25 7.73
CA ILE A 270 0.83 7.26 8.36
C ILE A 270 1.17 8.67 8.85
N ARG A 271 2.27 8.81 9.59
CA ARG A 271 2.89 10.10 9.92
C ARG A 271 4.31 10.17 9.37
N LEU A 272 4.55 11.12 8.47
CA LEU A 272 5.84 11.41 7.84
C LEU A 272 6.52 12.55 8.61
N MET A 273 7.62 12.25 9.28
CA MET A 273 8.45 13.21 10.01
C MET A 273 9.52 13.77 9.06
N ALA A 274 9.43 15.07 8.78
CA ALA A 274 10.30 15.74 7.82
C ALA A 274 11.64 16.15 8.45
N LEU A 275 12.73 15.48 8.08
CA LEU A 275 14.07 15.76 8.59
C LEU A 275 14.99 16.20 7.45
N LYS A 276 15.15 17.51 7.27
CA LYS A 276 15.98 18.08 6.21
C LYS A 276 17.46 18.04 6.60
N ALA A 277 18.17 17.04 6.09
CA ALA A 277 19.62 16.86 6.23
C ALA A 277 20.39 17.16 4.92
N GLY A 278 19.70 17.15 3.78
CA GLY A 278 20.22 17.51 2.46
C GLY A 278 19.87 18.96 2.06
N ASN A 279 20.81 19.65 1.43
CA ASN A 279 20.57 21.01 0.93
C ASN A 279 19.89 21.02 -0.45
N ILE A 280 19.66 22.23 -1.00
CA ILE A 280 19.02 22.44 -2.32
C ILE A 280 19.71 21.71 -3.48
N ASN A 281 21.01 21.40 -3.36
CA ASN A 281 21.78 20.67 -4.38
C ASN A 281 21.83 19.15 -4.12
N GLY A 282 21.08 18.63 -3.13
CA GLY A 282 21.11 17.22 -2.74
C GLY A 282 22.37 16.81 -1.96
N ASN A 283 23.17 17.78 -1.46
CA ASN A 283 24.37 17.47 -0.68
C ASN A 283 24.02 17.27 0.80
N PHE A 284 24.50 16.17 1.37
CA PHE A 284 24.32 15.82 2.78
C PHE A 284 25.62 16.01 3.55
N GLN A 285 25.54 16.64 4.71
CA GLN A 285 26.68 16.73 5.65
C GLN A 285 26.56 15.65 6.73
N GLU A 286 27.66 14.98 7.02
CA GLU A 286 27.73 13.88 8.00
C GLU A 286 27.15 14.25 9.37
N ALA A 287 27.46 15.45 9.87
CA ALA A 287 26.93 15.94 11.15
C ALA A 287 25.40 16.11 11.13
N ASN A 288 24.82 16.52 10.00
CA ASN A 288 23.37 16.69 9.86
C ASN A 288 22.67 15.33 9.79
N ILE A 289 23.27 14.35 9.11
CA ILE A 289 22.79 12.97 9.08
C ILE A 289 22.75 12.40 10.50
N VAL A 290 23.85 12.51 11.26
CA VAL A 290 23.93 11.99 12.64
C VAL A 290 22.84 12.61 13.53
N LYS A 291 22.66 13.93 13.47
CA LYS A 291 21.61 14.62 14.24
C LYS A 291 20.21 14.19 13.82
N ALA A 292 19.95 14.03 12.53
CA ALA A 292 18.66 13.60 12.02
C ALA A 292 18.32 12.17 12.45
N ILE A 293 19.29 11.25 12.44
CA ILE A 293 19.12 9.88 12.95
C ILE A 293 18.73 9.94 14.43
N ASP A 294 19.49 10.68 15.23
CA ASP A 294 19.23 10.80 16.67
C ASP A 294 17.86 11.45 16.95
N TYR A 295 17.47 12.46 16.18
CA TYR A 295 16.16 13.11 16.28
C TYR A 295 15.03 12.10 15.99
N ALA A 296 15.15 11.33 14.91
CA ALA A 296 14.10 10.43 14.44
C ALA A 296 13.62 9.49 15.54
N TRP A 297 14.53 8.69 16.11
CA TRP A 297 14.14 7.69 17.11
C TRP A 297 13.79 8.31 18.46
N LYS A 298 14.42 9.44 18.85
CA LYS A 298 14.07 10.16 20.09
C LYS A 298 12.66 10.75 20.04
N ASN A 299 12.22 11.18 18.86
CA ASN A 299 10.89 11.72 18.62
C ASN A 299 9.88 10.67 18.14
N GLY A 300 10.19 9.38 18.36
CA GLY A 300 9.22 8.29 18.23
C GLY A 300 9.06 7.70 16.83
N ALA A 301 9.88 8.12 15.85
CA ALA A 301 9.91 7.45 14.55
C ALA A 301 10.38 6.00 14.72
N LYS A 302 9.57 5.05 14.25
CA LYS A 302 9.90 3.61 14.29
C LYS A 302 10.78 3.20 13.12
N ILE A 303 10.70 3.94 12.02
CA ILE A 303 11.36 3.64 10.76
C ILE A 303 11.97 4.95 10.25
N SER A 304 13.13 4.89 9.62
CA SER A 304 13.64 5.96 8.75
C SER A 304 13.88 5.47 7.34
N ASN A 305 13.60 6.33 6.36
CA ASN A 305 13.99 6.16 4.98
C ASN A 305 15.21 7.02 4.66
N ASN A 306 16.24 6.43 4.04
CA ASN A 306 17.55 7.04 3.85
C ASN A 306 18.03 6.80 2.41
N GLY A 307 17.78 7.78 1.53
CA GLY A 307 18.11 7.76 0.09
C GLY A 307 19.45 8.42 -0.27
N TYR A 308 20.44 8.36 0.62
CA TYR A 308 21.76 8.97 0.47
C TYR A 308 22.87 7.94 0.74
N GLY A 309 24.07 8.17 0.20
CA GLY A 309 25.19 7.25 0.41
C GLY A 309 26.56 7.77 0.02
N SER A 310 27.59 7.02 0.39
CA SER A 310 29.00 7.27 0.10
C SER A 310 29.81 5.97 0.15
N TYR A 311 30.96 5.92 -0.51
CA TYR A 311 31.93 4.82 -0.42
C TYR A 311 32.90 4.95 0.77
N ARG A 312 32.75 6.01 1.58
CA ARG A 312 33.59 6.24 2.77
C ARG A 312 32.88 5.75 4.03
N TYR A 313 33.54 4.88 4.79
CA TYR A 313 33.11 4.49 6.13
C TYR A 313 33.19 5.69 7.09
N SER A 314 32.15 5.89 7.89
CA SER A 314 32.14 6.86 9.00
C SER A 314 31.76 6.17 10.30
N GLN A 315 32.66 6.22 11.28
CA GLN A 315 32.37 5.75 12.63
C GLN A 315 31.20 6.52 13.26
N ALA A 316 31.08 7.82 12.99
CA ALA A 316 30.02 8.65 13.56
C ALA A 316 28.63 8.24 13.07
N ILE A 317 28.48 7.95 11.76
CA ILE A 317 27.21 7.43 11.21
C ILE A 317 26.96 6.01 11.74
N PHE A 318 27.97 5.15 11.77
CA PHE A 318 27.84 3.80 12.32
C PHE A 318 27.33 3.83 13.78
N ASP A 319 27.92 4.68 14.63
CA ASP A 319 27.52 4.82 16.02
C ASP A 319 26.10 5.40 16.17
N ALA A 320 25.71 6.33 15.29
CA ALA A 320 24.36 6.89 15.28
C ALA A 320 23.31 5.83 14.93
N ILE A 321 23.54 5.04 13.88
CA ILE A 321 22.64 3.94 13.50
C ILE A 321 22.63 2.85 14.58
N SER A 322 23.77 2.57 15.21
CA SER A 322 23.86 1.62 16.33
C SER A 322 23.05 2.09 17.55
N ARG A 323 23.03 3.39 17.86
CA ARG A 323 22.13 3.93 18.89
C ARG A 323 20.66 3.77 18.51
N ALA A 324 20.31 4.03 17.26
CA ALA A 324 18.95 3.83 16.76
C ALA A 324 18.54 2.34 16.80
N ASN A 325 19.46 1.41 16.50
CA ASN A 325 19.21 -0.02 16.63
C ASN A 325 18.81 -0.40 18.07
N ASN A 326 19.51 0.16 19.05
CA ASN A 326 19.24 -0.10 20.47
C ASN A 326 17.90 0.48 20.97
N SER A 327 17.29 1.41 20.23
CA SER A 327 15.95 1.94 20.53
C SER A 327 14.82 1.23 19.75
N GLY A 328 15.15 0.19 18.98
CA GLY A 328 14.21 -0.57 18.15
C GLY A 328 13.78 0.16 16.88
N HIS A 329 14.58 1.14 16.42
CA HIS A 329 14.33 1.88 15.19
C HIS A 329 14.85 1.11 13.97
N LEU A 330 14.03 0.97 12.93
CA LEU A 330 14.41 0.37 11.64
C LEU A 330 15.02 1.43 10.71
N PHE A 331 16.18 1.13 10.12
CA PHE A 331 16.91 2.02 9.23
C PHE A 331 16.89 1.46 7.79
N VAL A 332 16.03 2.00 6.92
CA VAL A 332 15.94 1.56 5.52
C VAL A 332 16.88 2.41 4.67
N ALA A 333 17.79 1.77 3.93
CA ALA A 333 18.89 2.41 3.22
C ALA A 333 18.94 2.01 1.74
N ALA A 334 19.04 3.00 0.86
CA ALA A 334 19.30 2.78 -0.57
C ALA A 334 20.69 2.15 -0.80
N ALA A 335 20.79 1.13 -1.65
CA ALA A 335 22.06 0.41 -1.89
C ALA A 335 23.11 1.22 -2.68
N GLY A 336 22.70 2.27 -3.41
CA GLY A 336 23.53 3.09 -4.30
C GLY A 336 23.29 2.81 -5.79
N ASN A 337 23.79 3.68 -6.67
CA ASN A 337 23.36 3.77 -8.08
C ASN A 337 24.53 3.69 -9.08
N GLU A 338 25.62 2.98 -8.74
CA GLU A 338 26.84 2.91 -9.54
C GLU A 338 27.09 1.53 -10.15
N ARG A 339 26.08 0.64 -10.15
CA ARG A 339 26.20 -0.77 -10.59
C ARG A 339 27.30 -1.54 -9.87
N ASN A 340 27.51 -1.19 -8.60
CA ASN A 340 28.61 -1.69 -7.78
C ASN A 340 28.22 -2.95 -6.98
N ASP A 341 29.18 -3.86 -6.81
CA ASP A 341 29.08 -4.99 -5.88
C ASP A 341 29.52 -4.55 -4.47
N ASN A 342 28.53 -4.31 -3.61
CA ASN A 342 28.71 -3.84 -2.24
C ASN A 342 29.38 -4.89 -1.33
N ASP A 343 29.45 -6.17 -1.71
CA ASP A 343 30.27 -7.16 -0.98
C ASP A 343 31.77 -6.93 -1.20
N ARG A 344 32.14 -6.33 -2.34
CA ARG A 344 33.55 -6.04 -2.71
C ARG A 344 33.95 -4.59 -2.40
N ASN A 345 33.06 -3.65 -2.70
CA ASN A 345 33.28 -2.22 -2.51
C ASN A 345 32.08 -1.63 -1.75
N PRO A 346 32.10 -1.67 -0.41
CA PRO A 346 30.93 -1.32 0.39
C PRO A 346 30.46 0.13 0.20
N ALA A 347 29.18 0.31 -0.10
CA ALA A 347 28.50 1.60 -0.04
C ALA A 347 27.81 1.79 1.31
N TYR A 348 28.05 2.93 1.96
CA TYR A 348 27.50 3.26 3.28
C TYR A 348 26.42 4.35 3.15
N PRO A 349 25.36 4.32 3.97
CA PRO A 349 25.19 3.46 5.15
C PRO A 349 24.71 2.02 4.87
N ALA A 350 24.27 1.72 3.64
CA ALA A 350 23.66 0.43 3.28
C ALA A 350 24.47 -0.82 3.69
N SER A 351 25.79 -0.75 3.65
CA SER A 351 26.67 -1.90 3.91
C SER A 351 27.18 -2.00 5.35
N TYR A 352 26.77 -1.10 6.26
CA TYR A 352 27.10 -1.27 7.68
C TYR A 352 26.49 -2.57 8.20
N LYS A 353 27.26 -3.32 9.00
CA LYS A 353 26.80 -4.58 9.61
C LYS A 353 26.09 -4.29 10.94
N ILE A 354 24.89 -3.69 10.85
CA ILE A 354 24.00 -3.40 11.98
C ILE A 354 22.63 -4.02 11.68
N SER A 355 22.05 -4.73 12.64
CA SER A 355 20.86 -5.57 12.46
C SER A 355 19.58 -4.84 12.07
N ASN A 356 19.45 -3.55 12.40
CA ASN A 356 18.28 -2.76 12.04
C ASN A 356 18.36 -2.15 10.63
N ILE A 357 19.42 -2.41 9.86
CA ILE A 357 19.53 -1.90 8.51
C ILE A 357 18.85 -2.84 7.53
N ILE A 358 17.94 -2.30 6.71
CA ILE A 358 17.50 -2.96 5.48
C ILE A 358 18.09 -2.20 4.30
N SER A 359 19.04 -2.83 3.61
CA SER A 359 19.64 -2.33 2.38
C SER A 359 18.82 -2.77 1.17
N VAL A 360 18.46 -1.81 0.32
CA VAL A 360 17.48 -1.97 -0.76
C VAL A 360 18.10 -1.68 -2.12
N LEU A 361 18.14 -2.69 -3.00
CA LEU A 361 18.44 -2.51 -4.42
C LEU A 361 17.18 -2.10 -5.20
N ALA A 362 17.38 -1.50 -6.37
CA ALA A 362 16.31 -1.11 -7.28
C ALA A 362 16.01 -2.23 -8.29
N THR A 363 14.72 -2.51 -8.49
CA THR A 363 14.20 -3.30 -9.60
C THR A 363 13.47 -2.44 -10.61
N ASP A 364 13.39 -2.91 -11.85
CA ASP A 364 12.58 -2.29 -12.90
C ASP A 364 11.20 -2.94 -13.06
N ASP A 365 10.43 -2.44 -14.02
CA ASP A 365 9.08 -2.91 -14.38
C ASP A 365 9.04 -4.26 -15.10
N ASN A 366 10.18 -4.95 -15.24
CA ASN A 366 10.29 -6.34 -15.67
C ASN A 366 10.68 -7.30 -14.54
N ASP A 367 10.78 -6.81 -13.29
CA ASP A 367 11.29 -7.53 -12.12
C ASP A 367 12.81 -7.82 -12.18
N ASP A 368 13.52 -7.18 -13.11
CA ASP A 368 14.98 -7.29 -13.20
C ASP A 368 15.65 -6.28 -12.26
N ILE A 369 16.90 -6.55 -11.85
CA ILE A 369 17.70 -5.55 -11.16
C ILE A 369 17.92 -4.37 -12.11
N ALA A 370 17.56 -3.16 -11.67
CA ALA A 370 17.73 -1.96 -12.47
C ALA A 370 19.20 -1.76 -12.83
N GLY A 371 19.48 -1.36 -14.08
CA GLY A 371 20.84 -1.37 -14.63
C GLY A 371 21.88 -0.50 -13.89
N TYR A 372 21.41 0.49 -13.13
CA TYR A 372 22.24 1.35 -12.28
C TYR A 372 22.40 0.83 -10.85
N SER A 373 21.58 -0.10 -10.39
CA SER A 373 21.51 -0.46 -8.97
C SER A 373 22.80 -1.12 -8.50
N ASN A 374 23.29 -0.69 -7.34
CA ASN A 374 24.24 -1.50 -6.58
C ASN A 374 23.54 -2.78 -6.09
N TYR A 375 24.34 -3.82 -5.89
CA TYR A 375 23.91 -5.15 -5.45
C TYR A 375 24.94 -5.73 -4.47
N GLY A 376 24.63 -6.86 -3.85
CA GLY A 376 25.57 -7.60 -3.01
C GLY A 376 24.88 -8.79 -2.38
N ALA A 377 25.45 -9.97 -2.52
CA ALA A 377 24.85 -11.22 -2.06
C ALA A 377 24.75 -11.31 -0.53
N THR A 378 25.60 -10.58 0.20
CA THR A 378 25.59 -10.56 1.68
C THR A 378 25.42 -9.17 2.29
N SER A 379 25.50 -8.11 1.49
CA SER A 379 25.38 -6.72 1.93
C SER A 379 24.04 -6.06 1.57
N VAL A 380 23.32 -6.59 0.57
CA VAL A 380 21.99 -6.09 0.17
C VAL A 380 20.92 -7.11 0.53
N HIS A 381 19.81 -6.66 1.10
CA HIS A 381 18.84 -7.55 1.74
C HIS A 381 17.64 -7.84 0.85
N VAL A 382 17.16 -6.84 0.11
CA VAL A 382 15.91 -6.94 -0.66
C VAL A 382 15.94 -6.02 -1.89
N GLY A 383 15.20 -6.38 -2.93
CA GLY A 383 14.91 -5.51 -4.07
C GLY A 383 13.52 -4.91 -3.99
N ALA A 384 13.37 -3.67 -4.45
CA ALA A 384 12.07 -3.01 -4.58
C ALA A 384 12.04 -2.10 -5.82
N PRO A 385 10.86 -1.74 -6.34
CA PRO A 385 10.74 -0.90 -7.53
C PRO A 385 11.49 0.44 -7.39
N GLY A 386 12.53 0.63 -8.20
CA GLY A 386 13.28 1.89 -8.31
C GLY A 386 13.22 2.50 -9.71
N GLY A 387 12.68 1.77 -10.70
CA GLY A 387 12.56 2.20 -12.09
C GLY A 387 13.77 1.85 -12.95
N ALA A 388 13.63 2.03 -14.27
CA ALA A 388 14.72 1.83 -15.24
C ALA A 388 15.24 3.17 -15.73
N ASP A 389 16.55 3.44 -15.62
CA ASP A 389 17.18 4.66 -16.17
C ASP A 389 17.40 4.50 -17.68
N ASP A 390 16.32 4.56 -18.44
CA ASP A 390 16.34 4.55 -19.90
C ASP A 390 15.50 5.67 -20.51
N SER A 391 15.39 5.71 -21.83
CA SER A 391 14.68 6.78 -22.55
C SER A 391 13.15 6.73 -22.38
N ASN A 392 12.59 5.66 -21.81
CA ASN A 392 11.17 5.57 -21.51
C ASN A 392 10.92 5.96 -20.05
N MET A 393 10.72 7.26 -19.81
CA MET A 393 10.46 7.79 -18.46
C MET A 393 9.21 7.22 -17.79
N GLU A 394 8.30 6.57 -18.52
CA GLU A 394 7.15 5.91 -17.88
C GLU A 394 7.55 4.68 -17.06
N ARG A 395 8.75 4.12 -17.31
CA ARG A 395 9.35 3.05 -16.50
C ARG A 395 9.97 3.56 -15.19
N TRP A 396 10.07 4.88 -15.01
CA TRP A 396 10.56 5.48 -13.77
C TRP A 396 9.45 5.49 -12.72
N ILE A 397 9.75 5.95 -11.50
CA ILE A 397 8.76 6.01 -10.42
C ILE A 397 8.08 7.39 -10.42
N TRP A 398 6.77 7.40 -10.61
CA TRP A 398 5.94 8.61 -10.52
C TRP A 398 5.55 8.89 -9.06
N SER A 399 5.81 10.09 -8.57
CA SER A 399 5.49 10.48 -7.19
C SER A 399 5.29 12.01 -7.06
N THR A 400 5.01 12.48 -5.84
CA THR A 400 4.84 13.89 -5.49
C THR A 400 6.12 14.71 -5.66
N LEU A 401 6.00 15.98 -6.03
CA LEU A 401 7.08 16.97 -6.10
C LEU A 401 6.61 18.28 -5.46
N PRO A 402 7.53 19.16 -5.03
CA PRO A 402 7.15 20.43 -4.39
C PRO A 402 6.21 21.28 -5.24
N ALA A 403 5.47 22.15 -4.55
CA ALA A 403 4.50 23.06 -5.14
C ALA A 403 3.34 22.33 -5.84
N SER A 404 2.80 21.29 -5.19
CA SER A 404 1.65 20.49 -5.67
C SER A 404 1.87 19.80 -7.03
N ASN A 405 3.13 19.50 -7.39
CA ASN A 405 3.48 18.86 -8.65
C ASN A 405 3.69 17.35 -8.47
N TYR A 406 3.84 16.65 -9.59
CA TYR A 406 4.17 15.22 -9.64
C TYR A 406 5.19 15.00 -10.75
N GLY A 407 6.03 13.98 -10.61
CA GLY A 407 7.08 13.72 -11.60
C GLY A 407 7.74 12.35 -11.47
N TYR A 408 8.50 12.01 -12.51
CA TYR A 408 9.30 10.79 -12.58
C TYR A 408 10.69 10.98 -11.96
N MET A 409 11.12 10.03 -11.14
CA MET A 409 12.52 9.85 -10.74
C MET A 409 12.85 8.35 -10.75
N CYS A 410 14.12 8.00 -10.91
CA CYS A 410 14.60 6.62 -10.78
C CYS A 410 15.81 6.57 -9.85
N GLY A 411 16.03 5.41 -9.23
CA GLY A 411 17.14 5.20 -8.31
C GLY A 411 16.82 4.23 -7.18
N THR A 412 17.85 3.73 -6.51
CA THR A 412 17.69 3.03 -5.21
C THR A 412 17.05 3.91 -4.15
N SER A 413 17.14 5.25 -4.30
CA SER A 413 16.41 6.22 -3.48
C SER A 413 14.89 6.16 -3.67
N MET A 414 14.38 5.65 -4.80
CA MET A 414 12.96 5.39 -5.02
C MET A 414 12.58 3.95 -4.64
N ALA A 415 13.53 3.02 -4.58
CA ALA A 415 13.31 1.66 -4.08
C ALA A 415 13.17 1.59 -2.55
N ALA A 416 14.10 2.22 -1.81
CA ALA A 416 14.07 2.28 -0.35
C ALA A 416 12.72 2.73 0.26
N PRO A 417 12.05 3.79 -0.23
CA PRO A 417 10.78 4.23 0.34
C PRO A 417 9.63 3.23 0.15
N HIS A 418 9.67 2.36 -0.87
CA HIS A 418 8.71 1.26 -0.96
C HIS A 418 8.83 0.31 0.24
N VAL A 419 10.07 -0.06 0.58
CA VAL A 419 10.37 -0.94 1.72
C VAL A 419 10.02 -0.26 3.04
N ALA A 420 10.31 1.05 3.18
CA ALA A 420 9.90 1.81 4.35
C ALA A 420 8.36 1.86 4.50
N GLY A 421 7.63 2.03 3.40
CA GLY A 421 6.17 1.99 3.37
C GLY A 421 5.59 0.61 3.73
N VAL A 422 6.16 -0.47 3.20
CA VAL A 422 5.78 -1.85 3.57
C VAL A 422 6.06 -2.11 5.05
N ALA A 423 7.21 -1.70 5.55
CA ALA A 423 7.54 -1.81 6.97
C ALA A 423 6.53 -1.05 7.85
N ALA A 424 6.08 0.12 7.40
CA ALA A 424 5.07 0.90 8.12
C ALA A 424 3.69 0.22 8.13
N LEU A 425 3.25 -0.34 6.99
CA LEU A 425 2.02 -1.14 6.92
C LEU A 425 2.07 -2.31 7.92
N PHE A 426 3.18 -3.06 7.89
CA PHE A 426 3.38 -4.20 8.79
C PHE A 426 3.38 -3.76 10.25
N TRP A 427 4.13 -2.71 10.60
CA TRP A 427 4.19 -2.20 11.96
C TRP A 427 2.81 -1.79 12.46
N GLY A 428 2.07 -1.01 11.66
CA GLY A 428 0.74 -0.53 12.00
C GLY A 428 -0.27 -1.66 12.21
N LYS A 429 -0.23 -2.69 11.36
CA LYS A 429 -1.07 -3.87 11.51
C LYS A 429 -0.79 -4.63 12.79
N CYS A 430 0.47 -4.61 13.24
CA CYS A 430 0.92 -5.33 14.41
C CYS A 430 0.76 -4.55 15.74
N LEU A 431 0.52 -3.24 15.71
CA LEU A 431 0.38 -2.41 16.94
C LEU A 431 -0.56 -3.00 18.01
N PRO A 432 -1.75 -3.55 17.68
CA PRO A 432 -2.64 -4.13 18.68
C PRO A 432 -2.07 -5.34 19.42
N TYR A 433 -1.06 -6.01 18.87
CA TYR A 433 -0.43 -7.19 19.48
C TYR A 433 0.81 -6.84 20.30
N VAL A 434 1.41 -5.67 20.06
CA VAL A 434 2.61 -5.21 20.79
C VAL A 434 2.23 -4.43 22.04
N ASN A 435 1.12 -3.69 22.02
CA ASN A 435 0.67 -2.84 23.14
C ASN A 435 -0.22 -3.57 24.18
N ASN A 436 -0.48 -4.87 24.00
CA ASN A 436 -1.28 -5.70 24.92
C ASN A 436 -0.41 -6.60 25.83
N ASN A 437 0.90 -6.35 25.88
CA ASN A 437 1.83 -6.86 26.90
C ASN A 437 2.35 -5.68 27.71
#